data_AF-A0A378Y6H1-F1
#
_entry.id   AF-A0A378Y6H1-F1
#
_cell.length_a   1.000
_cell.length_b   1.000
_cell.length_c   1.000
_cell.angle_alpha   90.00
_cell.angle_beta   90.00
_cell.angle_gamma   90.00
#
_symmetry.space_group_name_H-M   'P 1'
#
loop_
_entity.id
_entity.type
_entity.pdbx_description
1 polymer ?
#
loop_
_entity_poly.entity_id
_entity_poly.type
_entity_poly.pdbx_seq_one_letter_code
_entity_poly.pdbx_strand_id
1 'polypeptide(L)'
;MSDSGGPILDIDDAPEITSAAGRFTTAVHTATGVASGSADTLRPETKPVSDLDRTMCDQLEWVRSTFAAAARSSAGRADDVLVDALFGTSELEAADVHNGSRTRYESI
;
A
#
# COMPACT_ATOMS: atom_id res chain seq x y z
N MET A 1 -26.29 -8.05 -10.76
CA MET A 1 -25.05 -8.84 -10.94
C MET A 1 -24.01 -7.85 -11.44
N SER A 2 -23.18 -7.34 -10.54
CA SER A 2 -22.14 -6.37 -10.90
C SER A 2 -20.99 -7.12 -11.54
N ASP A 3 -20.78 -6.85 -12.81
CA ASP A 3 -19.67 -7.33 -13.61
C ASP A 3 -18.37 -6.86 -12.94
N SER A 4 -17.71 -7.76 -12.21
CA SER A 4 -16.44 -7.51 -11.51
C SER A 4 -15.24 -7.73 -12.43
N GLY A 5 -15.44 -7.53 -13.74
CA GLY A 5 -14.42 -7.57 -14.77
C GLY A 5 -13.55 -6.31 -14.70
N GLY A 6 -12.72 -6.21 -13.66
CA GLY A 6 -11.52 -5.38 -13.78
C GLY A 6 -10.66 -5.91 -14.93
N PRO A 7 -9.88 -5.06 -15.63
CA PRO A 7 -8.94 -5.55 -16.63
C PRO A 7 -8.04 -6.61 -15.98
N ILE A 8 -7.96 -7.77 -16.62
CA ILE A 8 -7.02 -8.83 -16.25
C ILE A 8 -5.64 -8.21 -16.44
N LEU A 9 -4.85 -8.17 -15.36
CA LEU A 9 -3.47 -7.70 -15.38
C LEU A 9 -2.68 -8.49 -16.43
N ASP A 10 -2.12 -7.82 -17.43
CA ASP A 10 -1.11 -8.44 -18.28
C ASP A 10 0.19 -8.59 -17.48
N ILE A 11 0.47 -9.82 -17.08
CA ILE A 11 1.66 -10.16 -16.28
C ILE A 11 2.93 -10.20 -17.14
N ASP A 12 2.81 -10.18 -18.46
CA ASP A 12 3.96 -10.17 -19.37
C ASP A 12 4.36 -8.73 -19.74
N ASP A 13 3.52 -7.73 -19.44
CA ASP A 13 3.81 -6.31 -19.64
C ASP A 13 4.30 -5.63 -18.35
N ALA A 14 5.62 -5.51 -18.20
CA ALA A 14 6.29 -4.88 -17.05
C ALA A 14 5.74 -3.46 -16.70
N PRO A 15 5.53 -2.55 -17.67
CA PRO A 15 4.78 -1.30 -17.48
C PRO A 15 3.40 -1.46 -16.85
N GLU A 16 2.63 -2.49 -17.22
CA GLU A 16 1.30 -2.73 -16.67
C GLU A 16 1.38 -3.15 -15.20
N ILE A 17 2.33 -4.02 -14.84
CA ILE A 17 2.59 -4.46 -13.46
C ILE A 17 2.95 -3.28 -12.56
N THR A 18 3.91 -2.45 -12.98
CA THR A 18 4.35 -1.29 -12.17
C THR A 18 3.26 -0.23 -12.03
N SER A 19 2.48 0.00 -13.10
CA SER A 19 1.30 0.86 -13.06
C SER A 19 0.22 0.34 -12.10
N ALA A 20 -0.08 -0.96 -12.14
CA ALA A 20 -1.03 -1.59 -11.24
C ALA A 20 -0.57 -1.52 -9.77
N ALA A 21 0.71 -1.80 -9.49
CA ALA A 21 1.30 -1.67 -8.17
C ALA A 21 1.22 -0.23 -7.64
N GLY A 22 1.49 0.78 -8.49
CA GLY A 22 1.35 2.18 -8.13
C GLY A 22 -0.08 2.58 -7.80
N ARG A 23 -1.06 2.09 -8.59
CA ARG A 23 -2.50 2.32 -8.33
C ARG A 23 -2.96 1.66 -7.03
N PHE A 24 -2.54 0.42 -6.78
CA PHE A 24 -2.81 -0.29 -5.53
C PHE A 24 -2.26 0.48 -4.33
N THR A 25 -1.00 0.91 -4.41
CA THR A 25 -0.33 1.70 -3.36
C THR A 25 -1.08 2.99 -3.07
N THR A 26 -1.44 3.74 -4.11
CA THR A 26 -2.25 4.96 -3.98
C THR A 26 -3.60 4.70 -3.31
N ALA A 27 -4.28 3.61 -3.68
CA ALA A 27 -5.57 3.25 -3.09
C ALA A 27 -5.44 2.91 -1.59
N VAL A 28 -4.39 2.16 -1.20
CA VAL A 28 -4.13 1.82 0.20
C VAL A 28 -3.80 3.07 1.02
N HIS A 29 -2.93 3.95 0.53
CA HIS A 29 -2.63 5.23 1.20
C HIS A 29 -3.87 6.11 1.36
N THR A 30 -4.72 6.16 0.33
CA THR A 30 -6.00 6.90 0.40
C THR A 30 -6.92 6.32 1.47
N ALA A 31 -7.14 5.00 1.46
CA ALA A 31 -8.02 4.33 2.41
C ALA A 31 -7.51 4.46 3.86
N THR A 32 -6.21 4.27 4.07
CA THR A 32 -5.57 4.40 5.39
C THR A 32 -5.57 5.84 5.88
N GLY A 33 -5.43 6.83 4.99
CA GLY A 33 -5.59 8.25 5.29
C GLY A 33 -7.01 8.59 5.77
N VAL A 34 -8.04 8.10 5.08
CA VAL A 34 -9.45 8.27 5.49
C VAL A 34 -9.74 7.60 6.84
N ALA A 35 -9.25 6.39 7.05
CA ALA A 35 -9.41 5.67 8.30
C ALA A 35 -8.70 6.38 9.47
N SER A 36 -7.49 6.90 9.24
CA SER A 36 -6.74 7.68 10.23
C SER A 36 -7.47 8.98 10.58
N GLY A 37 -7.98 9.70 9.58
CA GLY A 37 -8.79 10.90 9.79
C GLY A 37 -10.05 10.62 10.63
N SER A 38 -10.71 9.49 10.37
CA SER A 38 -11.88 9.06 11.15
C SER A 38 -11.52 8.63 12.58
N ALA A 39 -10.36 7.99 12.79
CA ALA A 39 -9.88 7.68 14.13
C ALA A 39 -9.51 8.96 14.89
N ASP A 40 -8.97 9.98 14.22
CA ASP A 40 -8.61 11.24 14.85
C ASP A 40 -9.80 12.06 15.37
N THR A 41 -11.02 11.81 14.88
CA THR A 41 -12.23 12.42 15.44
C THR A 41 -12.69 11.78 16.74
N LEU A 42 -12.15 10.62 17.13
CA LEU A 42 -12.43 9.93 18.39
C LEU A 42 -11.71 10.58 19.58
N ARG A 43 -11.83 11.91 19.72
CA ARG A 43 -11.18 12.68 20.80
C ARG A 43 -12.25 13.23 21.75
N PRO A 44 -12.04 13.14 23.07
CA PRO A 44 -12.90 13.81 24.03
C PRO A 44 -12.89 15.32 23.81
N GLU A 45 -14.08 15.93 23.72
CA GLU A 45 -14.21 17.39 23.61
C GLU A 45 -14.01 18.10 24.97
N THR A 46 -14.19 17.36 26.06
CA THR A 46 -14.14 17.88 27.42
C THR A 46 -13.10 17.12 28.25
N LYS A 47 -12.58 17.80 29.27
CA LYS A 47 -11.63 17.18 30.21
C LYS A 47 -12.37 16.12 31.04
N PRO A 48 -11.82 14.92 31.23
CA PRO A 48 -12.42 13.90 32.08
C PRO A 48 -12.55 14.41 33.52
N VAL A 49 -13.76 14.33 34.08
CA VAL A 49 -14.06 14.82 35.44
C VAL A 49 -14.20 13.68 36.45
N SER A 50 -14.45 12.46 35.97
CA SER A 50 -14.55 11.25 36.78
C SER A 50 -13.53 10.19 36.38
N ASP A 51 -13.35 9.17 37.21
CA ASP A 51 -12.52 8.01 36.91
C ASP A 51 -13.08 7.18 35.74
N LEU A 52 -14.42 7.16 35.59
CA LEU A 52 -15.08 6.55 34.44
C LEU A 52 -14.72 7.30 33.15
N ASP A 53 -14.79 8.63 33.15
CA ASP A 53 -14.43 9.43 31.97
C ASP A 53 -12.97 9.21 31.58
N ARG A 54 -12.08 9.14 32.59
CA ARG A 54 -10.65 8.90 32.36
C ARG A 54 -10.42 7.53 31.71
N THR A 55 -11.10 6.50 32.21
CA THR A 55 -11.06 5.14 31.63
C THR A 55 -11.56 5.14 30.18
N MET A 56 -12.66 5.84 29.89
CA MET A 56 -13.19 5.94 28.53
C MET A 56 -12.24 6.70 27.59
N CYS A 57 -11.58 7.75 28.08
CA CYS A 57 -10.54 8.45 27.33
C CYS A 57 -9.35 7.54 27.01
N ASP A 58 -8.91 6.73 27.97
CA ASP A 58 -7.82 5.77 27.78
C ASP A 58 -8.18 4.70 26.73
N GLN A 59 -9.45 4.24 26.73
CA GLN A 59 -9.93 3.31 25.70
C GLN A 59 -9.98 3.95 24.31
N LEU A 60 -10.42 5.20 24.20
CA LEU A 60 -10.40 5.94 22.93
C LEU A 60 -8.98 6.12 22.41
N GLU A 61 -8.03 6.44 23.29
CA GLU A 61 -6.61 6.56 22.92
C GLU A 61 -6.02 5.22 22.46
N TRP A 62 -6.38 4.12 23.14
CA TRP A 62 -6.00 2.78 22.70
C TRP A 62 -6.56 2.44 21.31
N VAL A 63 -7.83 2.76 21.03
CA VAL A 63 -8.44 2.57 19.71
C VAL A 63 -7.67 3.37 18.65
N ARG A 64 -7.42 4.66 18.91
CA ARG A 64 -6.72 5.57 17.99
C ARG A 64 -5.32 5.08 17.66
N SER A 65 -4.53 4.72 18.68
CA SER A 65 -3.18 4.22 18.49
C SER A 65 -3.14 2.89 17.72
N THR A 66 -4.10 1.99 17.97
CA THR A 66 -4.24 0.72 17.26
C THR A 66 -4.54 0.95 15.78
N PHE A 67 -5.51 1.81 15.46
CA PHE A 67 -5.82 2.16 14.07
C PHE A 67 -4.65 2.82 13.35
N ALA A 68 -3.95 3.75 14.02
CA ALA A 68 -2.77 4.39 13.45
C ALA A 68 -1.65 3.39 13.15
N ALA A 69 -1.43 2.40 14.03
CA ALA A 69 -0.46 1.34 13.80
C ALA A 69 -0.85 0.45 12.61
N ALA A 70 -2.13 0.06 12.52
CA ALA A 70 -2.64 -0.75 11.42
C ALA A 70 -2.59 -0.02 10.07
N ALA A 71 -2.93 1.28 10.05
CA ALA A 71 -2.84 2.14 8.88
C ALA A 71 -1.40 2.23 8.37
N ARG A 72 -0.44 2.50 9.28
CA ARG A 72 0.99 2.54 8.94
C ARG A 72 1.49 1.20 8.40
N SER A 73 1.11 0.09 9.02
CA SER A 73 1.50 -1.25 8.55
C SER A 73 0.94 -1.56 7.16
N SER A 74 -0.32 -1.21 6.91
CA SER A 74 -0.96 -1.42 5.60
C SER A 74 -0.30 -0.58 4.51
N ALA A 75 -0.02 0.69 4.79
CA ALA A 75 0.69 1.58 3.87
C ALA A 75 2.09 1.06 3.55
N GLY A 76 2.87 0.66 4.56
CA GLY A 76 4.21 0.11 4.35
C GLY A 76 4.20 -1.15 3.49
N ARG A 77 3.25 -2.07 3.71
CA ARG A 77 3.10 -3.26 2.87
C ARG A 77 2.74 -2.93 1.41
N ALA A 78 2.03 -1.84 1.18
CA ALA A 78 1.71 -1.40 -0.16
C ALA A 78 2.94 -0.78 -0.86
N ASP A 79 3.73 -0.01 -0.11
CA ASP A 79 5.01 0.50 -0.58
C ASP A 79 5.98 -0.65 -0.93
N ASP A 80 6.04 -1.70 -0.09
CA ASP A 80 6.84 -2.91 -0.37
C ASP A 80 6.42 -3.57 -1.70
N VAL A 81 5.12 -3.70 -1.97
CA VAL A 81 4.61 -4.23 -3.25
C VAL A 81 5.07 -3.39 -4.45
N LEU A 82 5.08 -2.06 -4.31
CA LEU A 82 5.56 -1.18 -5.37
C LEU A 82 7.07 -1.31 -5.58
N VAL A 83 7.84 -1.38 -4.49
CA VAL A 83 9.30 -1.58 -4.56
C VAL A 83 9.64 -2.92 -5.20
N ASP A 84 8.97 -4.00 -4.80
CA ASP A 84 9.17 -5.33 -5.38
C ASP A 84 8.81 -5.37 -6.87
N ALA A 85 7.73 -4.70 -7.27
CA ALA A 85 7.34 -4.60 -8.68
C ALA A 85 8.40 -3.84 -9.50
N LEU A 86 8.86 -2.67 -9.02
CA LEU A 86 9.90 -1.89 -9.69
C LEU A 86 11.22 -2.66 -9.79
N PHE A 87 11.62 -3.32 -8.71
CA PHE A 87 12.81 -4.15 -8.69
C PHE A 87 12.70 -5.31 -9.67
N GLY A 88 11.60 -6.06 -9.65
CA GLY A 88 11.35 -7.16 -10.57
C GLY A 88 11.39 -6.74 -12.04
N THR A 89 10.79 -5.59 -12.38
CA THR A 89 10.86 -5.04 -13.75
C THR A 89 12.28 -4.62 -14.16
N SER A 90 13.04 -4.04 -13.23
CA SER A 90 14.44 -3.64 -13.51
C SER A 90 15.33 -4.86 -13.78
N GLU A 91 15.13 -5.96 -13.05
CA GLU A 91 15.86 -7.21 -13.27
C GLU A 91 15.49 -7.88 -14.61
N LEU A 92 14.21 -7.81 -15.00
CA LEU A 92 13.74 -8.29 -16.32
C LEU A 92 14.41 -7.51 -17.46
N GLU A 93 14.42 -6.17 -17.38
CA GLU A 93 15.09 -5.32 -18.38
C GLU A 93 16.60 -5.62 -18.47
N ALA A 94 17.27 -5.82 -17.33
CA ALA A 94 18.69 -6.17 -17.30
C ALA A 94 18.96 -7.54 -17.94
N ALA A 95 18.09 -8.52 -17.69
CA ALA A 95 18.17 -9.85 -18.31
C ALA A 95 17.96 -9.79 -19.83
N ASP A 96 17.02 -8.98 -20.32
CA ASP A 96 16.77 -8.78 -21.75
C ASP A 96 17.96 -8.15 -22.46
N VAL A 97 18.57 -7.13 -21.87
CA VAL A 97 19.80 -6.52 -22.40
C VAL A 97 20.92 -7.56 -22.47
N HIS A 98 21.09 -8.36 -21.41
CA HIS A 98 22.12 -9.40 -21.37
C HIS A 98 21.88 -10.48 -22.45
N ASN A 99 20.65 -10.98 -22.59
CA ASN A 99 20.31 -12.00 -23.57
C ASN A 99 20.41 -11.48 -25.02
N GLY A 100 19.99 -10.23 -25.26
CA GLY A 100 20.15 -9.57 -26.56
C GLY A 100 21.62 -9.37 -26.93
N SER A 101 22.47 -9.03 -25.97
CA SER A 101 23.92 -8.90 -26.19
C SER A 101 24.59 -10.23 -26.52
N ARG A 102 24.19 -11.33 -25.84
CA ARG A 102 24.70 -12.68 -26.09
C ARG A 102 24.30 -13.22 -27.46
N THR A 103 23.02 -13.09 -27.81
CA THR A 103 22.49 -13.54 -29.12
C THR A 103 23.18 -12.85 -30.29
N ARG A 104 23.51 -11.55 -30.13
CA ARG A 104 24.22 -10.77 -31.15
C ARG A 104 25.67 -11.22 -31.32
N TYR A 105 26.33 -11.64 -30.25
CA TYR A 105 27.71 -12.13 -30.31
C TYR A 105 27.81 -13.53 -30.94
N GLU A 106 26.84 -14.41 -30.67
CA GLU A 106 26.78 -15.76 -31.26
C GLU A 106 26.39 -15.77 -32.76
N SER A 107 25.94 -14.63 -33.31
CA SER A 107 25.52 -14.49 -34.71
C SER A 107 26.57 -13.84 -35.63
N ILE A 108 27.79 -13.59 -35.13
CA ILE A 108 28.94 -13.00 -35.86
C ILE A 108 30.04 -14.05 -35.95
#